data_AF-A0A840SZY0-F1
#
_entry.id   AF-A0A840SZY0-F1
#
_cell.length_a   1.000
_cell.length_b   1.000
_cell.length_c   1.000
_cell.angle_alpha   90.00
_cell.angle_beta   90.00
_cell.angle_gamma   90.00
#
_symmetry.space_group_name_H-M   'P 1'
#
loop_
_entity.id
_entity.type
_entity.pdbx_description
1 polymer ?
#
loop_
_entity_poly.entity_id
_entity_poly.type
_entity_poly.pdbx_seq_one_letter_code
_entity_poly.pdbx_strand_id
1 'polypeptide(L)'
;MYAPTSTNSPRSGPTSGESGDDLGGLTDFDGAGEILRAWGNGLRPDPDLTVSEWADRHRMLSGRASAEPGRYRTVRTPYMREIMDRLSPGDPTQRIVFMKAAQVGATEAGHNWIGFAIHQAPGPMLAVQPTVELAKRNSRQRIDPLIDESPELRERVKPARSRDAGNTMLSKEFAGGILIMTGANSAVGLRSTPARYIFLDEVDAYPASADEEGDPVTLAEARSLTFAHRRKVLLVSTPTIRGLSRIEREYEASDQRRFFVPCPHCGAMQWLKFDRLRWQKGRPETAEYHCEGCETPIAEHHKTAMLERGEWRATATAADPTTVGYHLSALYSPIGWLSWERIVRAWDAAQGSDEAIKAFRNTILGETWVETGEAPDWQRLYDRRERWTSGTVPAGGLFLTAGADVQKDRIEVDVWAWGRGLESWLVDHVVIEGGPDRH
;
A
#
# COMPACT_ATOMS: atom_id res chain seq x y z
N MET A 1 -24.18 -1.46 54.18
CA MET A 1 -25.21 -2.48 54.46
C MET A 1 -26.22 -2.45 53.32
N TYR A 2 -26.13 -3.37 52.36
CA TYR A 2 -27.21 -3.83 51.49
C TYR A 2 -26.71 -5.14 50.89
N ALA A 3 -27.34 -6.25 51.29
CA ALA A 3 -26.96 -7.61 50.88
C ALA A 3 -27.90 -8.09 49.76
N PRO A 4 -27.40 -8.84 48.77
CA PRO A 4 -28.20 -9.40 47.70
C PRO A 4 -28.86 -10.73 48.10
N THR A 5 -30.12 -10.90 47.68
CA THR A 5 -30.93 -12.10 47.80
C THR A 5 -30.64 -13.08 46.66
N SER A 6 -30.17 -14.29 46.97
CA SER A 6 -30.56 -15.51 46.25
C SER A 6 -30.17 -16.76 47.06
N THR A 7 -31.15 -17.62 47.32
CA THR A 7 -31.05 -18.82 48.16
C THR A 7 -30.64 -20.01 47.30
N ASN A 8 -29.51 -20.64 47.62
CA ASN A 8 -29.11 -21.92 47.04
C ASN A 8 -29.90 -23.08 47.67
N SER A 9 -30.47 -23.95 46.84
CA SER A 9 -31.08 -25.24 47.24
C SER A 9 -30.00 -26.31 47.50
N PRO A 10 -30.29 -27.36 48.31
CA PRO A 10 -29.28 -28.22 48.90
C PRO A 10 -28.72 -29.27 47.93
N ARG A 11 -27.42 -29.56 48.11
CA ARG A 11 -26.65 -30.64 47.49
C ARG A 11 -27.25 -32.01 47.83
N SER A 12 -27.59 -32.79 46.80
CA SER A 12 -27.84 -34.22 46.92
C SER A 12 -26.51 -34.98 47.01
N GLY A 13 -26.35 -35.79 48.06
CA GLY A 13 -25.23 -36.73 48.23
C GLY A 13 -25.32 -37.97 47.31
N PRO A 14 -24.30 -38.83 47.34
CA PRO A 14 -23.97 -39.74 46.24
C PRO A 14 -24.83 -41.02 46.26
N THR A 15 -25.45 -41.34 45.14
CA THR A 15 -26.03 -42.65 44.89
C THR A 15 -24.91 -43.65 44.60
N SER A 16 -24.71 -44.56 45.54
CA SER A 16 -23.91 -45.78 45.38
C SER A 16 -24.63 -46.77 44.47
N GLY A 17 -23.97 -47.21 43.39
CA GLY A 17 -24.41 -48.37 42.61
C GLY A 17 -23.88 -48.36 41.19
N GLU A 18 -23.15 -49.43 40.85
CA GLU A 18 -22.83 -49.90 39.50
C GLU A 18 -21.63 -49.26 38.78
N SER A 19 -20.49 -49.93 38.96
CA SER A 19 -19.37 -49.97 38.04
C SER A 19 -19.78 -50.57 36.69
N GLY A 20 -19.66 -49.79 35.61
CA GLY A 20 -19.73 -50.29 34.24
C GLY A 20 -19.99 -49.17 33.23
N ASP A 21 -18.93 -48.70 32.55
CA ASP A 21 -18.93 -48.14 31.18
C ASP A 21 -20.16 -47.35 30.66
N ASP A 22 -20.74 -46.44 31.44
CA ASP A 22 -21.87 -45.62 30.98
C ASP A 22 -21.46 -44.37 30.17
N LEU A 23 -20.33 -44.46 29.45
CA LEU A 23 -20.03 -43.59 28.31
C LEU A 23 -20.70 -44.08 27.02
N GLY A 24 -21.24 -45.30 27.01
CA GLY A 24 -21.89 -45.92 25.84
C GLY A 24 -23.09 -45.13 25.31
N GLY A 25 -23.91 -44.54 26.18
CA GLY A 25 -25.11 -43.80 25.76
C GLY A 25 -24.85 -42.43 25.11
N LEU A 26 -23.68 -41.82 25.34
CA LEU A 26 -23.31 -40.53 24.74
C LEU A 26 -22.84 -40.65 23.29
N THR A 27 -22.59 -41.86 22.80
CA THR A 27 -22.08 -42.13 21.45
C THR A 27 -23.00 -42.95 20.57
N ASP A 28 -24.14 -43.40 21.10
CA ASP A 28 -25.02 -44.41 20.48
C ASP A 28 -26.34 -43.83 19.94
N PHE A 29 -26.30 -42.59 19.46
CA PHE A 29 -27.39 -41.97 18.70
C PHE A 29 -26.94 -41.62 17.28
N ASP A 30 -27.88 -41.63 16.33
CA ASP A 30 -27.61 -41.26 14.94
C ASP A 30 -27.09 -39.80 14.86
N GLY A 31 -25.90 -39.61 14.29
CA GLY A 31 -25.18 -38.33 14.27
C GLY A 31 -24.15 -38.11 15.39
N ALA A 32 -24.01 -39.01 16.37
CA ALA A 32 -22.99 -38.88 17.43
C ALA A 32 -21.56 -38.78 16.88
N GLY A 33 -21.25 -39.57 15.83
CA GLY A 33 -19.95 -39.52 15.15
C GLY A 33 -19.69 -38.19 14.41
N GLU A 34 -20.73 -37.51 13.93
CA GLU A 34 -20.61 -36.20 13.28
C GLU A 34 -20.38 -35.10 14.32
N ILE A 35 -21.09 -35.16 15.45
CA ILE A 35 -20.89 -34.24 16.58
C ILE A 35 -19.48 -34.40 17.16
N LEU A 36 -19.01 -35.64 17.37
CA LEU A 36 -17.65 -35.89 17.85
C LEU A 36 -16.58 -35.41 16.87
N ARG A 37 -16.80 -35.55 15.56
CA ARG A 37 -15.90 -34.96 14.54
C ARG A 37 -15.93 -33.43 14.59
N ALA A 38 -17.10 -32.82 14.69
CA ALA A 38 -17.24 -31.38 14.77
C ALA A 38 -16.56 -30.81 16.03
N TRP A 39 -16.77 -31.45 17.19
CA TRP A 39 -16.07 -31.12 18.43
C TRP A 39 -14.57 -31.36 18.34
N GLY A 40 -14.13 -32.51 17.82
CA GLY A 40 -12.71 -32.81 17.64
C GLY A 40 -12.01 -31.83 16.70
N ASN A 41 -12.71 -31.38 15.65
CA ASN A 41 -12.24 -30.32 14.77
C ASN A 41 -12.17 -28.97 15.49
N GLY A 42 -13.16 -28.63 16.32
CA GLY A 42 -13.17 -27.40 17.10
C GLY A 42 -12.15 -27.36 18.25
N LEU A 43 -11.71 -28.52 18.74
CA LEU A 43 -10.67 -28.66 19.75
C LEU A 43 -9.25 -28.66 19.17
N ARG A 44 -9.09 -28.95 17.87
CA ARG A 44 -7.79 -28.87 17.19
C ARG A 44 -7.45 -27.39 17.00
N PRO A 45 -6.35 -26.88 17.57
CA PRO A 45 -5.93 -25.51 17.31
C PRO A 45 -5.69 -25.31 15.82
N ASP A 46 -6.20 -24.21 15.27
CA ASP A 46 -5.86 -23.80 13.91
C ASP A 46 -4.34 -23.63 13.80
N PRO A 47 -3.73 -24.01 12.66
CA PRO A 47 -2.30 -23.84 12.47
C PRO A 47 -1.93 -22.35 12.52
N ASP A 48 -0.91 -21.99 13.30
CA ASP A 48 -0.39 -20.63 13.38
C ASP A 48 0.41 -20.32 12.10
N LEU A 49 -0.30 -19.89 11.06
CA LEU A 49 0.26 -19.54 9.75
C LEU A 49 0.44 -18.03 9.64
N THR A 50 1.52 -17.61 8.98
CA THR A 50 1.59 -16.25 8.46
C THR A 50 0.75 -16.11 7.19
N VAL A 51 0.50 -14.86 6.74
CA VAL A 51 -0.22 -14.62 5.49
C VAL A 51 0.51 -15.23 4.29
N SER A 52 1.85 -15.17 4.24
CA SER A 52 2.61 -15.74 3.13
C SER A 52 2.59 -17.28 3.14
N GLU A 53 2.71 -17.90 4.31
CA GLU A 53 2.62 -19.37 4.47
C GLU A 53 1.23 -19.89 4.10
N TRP A 54 0.19 -19.18 4.51
CA TRP A 54 -1.18 -19.48 4.09
C TRP A 54 -1.34 -19.37 2.58
N ALA A 55 -0.79 -18.33 1.96
CA ALA A 55 -0.86 -18.16 0.51
C ALA A 55 -0.17 -19.33 -0.21
N ASP A 56 1.05 -19.69 0.19
CA ASP A 56 1.78 -20.81 -0.40
C ASP A 56 1.06 -22.16 -0.21
N ARG A 57 0.32 -22.32 0.89
CA ARG A 57 -0.40 -23.57 1.19
C ARG A 57 -1.78 -23.66 0.52
N HIS A 58 -2.50 -22.55 0.40
CA HIS A 58 -3.94 -22.56 0.10
C HIS A 58 -4.37 -21.70 -1.09
N ARG A 59 -3.60 -20.65 -1.44
CA ARG A 59 -4.03 -19.73 -2.50
C ARG A 59 -3.85 -20.37 -3.88
N MET A 60 -4.94 -20.35 -4.65
CA MET A 60 -4.93 -20.67 -6.07
C MET A 60 -5.10 -19.39 -6.91
N LEU A 61 -4.34 -19.31 -7.99
CA LEU A 61 -4.36 -18.25 -8.98
C LEU A 61 -5.09 -18.71 -10.24
N SER A 62 -6.08 -17.91 -10.62
CA SER A 62 -6.92 -18.19 -11.77
C SER A 62 -6.20 -17.99 -13.09
N GLY A 63 -6.42 -18.91 -14.03
CA GLY A 63 -6.03 -18.70 -15.42
C GLY A 63 -6.76 -17.53 -16.10
N ARG A 64 -7.84 -17.00 -15.51
CA ARG A 64 -8.52 -15.79 -15.99
C ARG A 64 -7.79 -14.51 -15.63
N ALA A 65 -6.97 -14.55 -14.59
CA ALA A 65 -6.45 -13.38 -13.90
C ALA A 65 -4.93 -13.32 -13.81
N SER A 66 -4.27 -14.48 -13.85
CA SER A 66 -2.84 -14.66 -13.63
C SER A 66 -2.13 -15.18 -14.89
N ALA A 67 -0.95 -14.63 -15.15
CA ALA A 67 -0.04 -15.15 -16.18
C ALA A 67 0.59 -16.49 -15.79
N GLU A 68 0.66 -16.79 -14.49
CA GLU A 68 1.15 -18.07 -13.95
C GLU A 68 0.03 -18.79 -13.18
N PRO A 69 -0.72 -19.68 -13.87
CA PRO A 69 -1.59 -20.72 -13.36
C PRO A 69 -1.33 -21.30 -11.97
N GLY A 70 -2.34 -21.45 -11.12
CA GLY A 70 -2.29 -22.47 -10.06
C GLY A 70 -1.78 -21.95 -8.72
N ARG A 71 -1.05 -22.77 -7.97
CA ARG A 71 -0.72 -22.45 -6.57
C ARG A 71 0.16 -21.21 -6.48
N TYR A 72 -0.23 -20.26 -5.65
CA TYR A 72 0.60 -19.08 -5.36
C TYR A 72 1.93 -19.53 -4.75
N ARG A 73 3.01 -18.85 -5.13
CA ARG A 73 4.36 -19.17 -4.71
C ARG A 73 5.09 -17.89 -4.35
N THR A 74 5.24 -17.62 -3.06
CA THR A 74 5.95 -16.46 -2.51
C THR A 74 7.40 -16.42 -3.00
N VAL A 75 8.02 -17.58 -3.28
CA VAL A 75 9.36 -17.66 -3.88
C VAL A 75 9.47 -16.97 -5.24
N ARG A 76 8.36 -16.77 -5.98
CA ARG A 76 8.38 -15.98 -7.23
C ARG A 76 8.60 -14.50 -6.93
N THR A 77 8.12 -14.00 -5.79
CA THR A 77 8.25 -12.61 -5.34
C THR A 77 8.72 -12.55 -3.89
N PRO A 78 9.98 -12.92 -3.59
CA PRO A 78 10.45 -13.08 -2.21
C PRO A 78 10.28 -11.82 -1.35
N TYR A 79 10.38 -10.64 -1.97
CA TYR A 79 10.17 -9.34 -1.32
C TYR A 79 8.74 -9.15 -0.76
N MET A 80 7.74 -9.89 -1.23
CA MET A 80 6.37 -9.81 -0.69
C MET A 80 6.19 -10.57 0.62
N ARG A 81 7.12 -11.47 0.98
CA ARG A 81 7.02 -12.30 2.19
C ARG A 81 6.86 -11.46 3.45
N GLU A 82 7.83 -10.58 3.71
CA GLU A 82 7.83 -9.73 4.91
C GLU A 82 6.64 -8.78 4.95
N ILE A 83 6.21 -8.25 3.80
CA ILE A 83 5.03 -7.38 3.70
C ILE A 83 3.77 -8.17 4.10
N MET A 84 3.59 -9.38 3.58
CA MET A 84 2.47 -10.25 3.92
C MET A 84 2.53 -10.68 5.40
N ASP A 85 3.69 -11.11 5.89
CA ASP A 85 3.82 -11.62 7.26
C ASP A 85 3.57 -10.53 8.30
N ARG A 86 3.91 -9.27 8.02
CA ARG A 86 3.53 -8.14 8.90
C ARG A 86 2.03 -7.87 8.95
N LEU A 87 1.25 -8.36 7.99
CA LEU A 87 -0.21 -8.30 8.03
C LEU A 87 -0.82 -9.38 8.93
N SER A 88 -0.04 -10.38 9.37
CA SER A 88 -0.50 -11.40 10.29
C SER A 88 -0.87 -10.81 11.67
N PRO A 89 -1.91 -11.34 12.35
CA PRO A 89 -2.35 -10.85 13.65
C PRO A 89 -1.29 -10.87 14.75
N GLY A 90 -0.33 -11.79 14.68
CA GLY A 90 0.76 -11.92 15.66
C GLY A 90 1.85 -10.86 15.55
N ASP A 91 1.94 -10.15 14.42
CA ASP A 91 2.91 -9.07 14.23
C ASP A 91 2.39 -7.75 14.87
N PRO A 92 3.24 -6.95 15.55
CA PRO A 92 2.80 -5.71 16.21
C PRO A 92 2.55 -4.52 15.25
N THR A 93 2.98 -4.60 13.99
CA THR A 93 2.81 -3.53 12.99
C THR A 93 1.33 -3.26 12.76
N GLN A 94 0.86 -2.03 12.86
CA GLN A 94 -0.55 -1.70 12.62
C GLN A 94 -0.78 -1.11 11.24
N ARG A 95 0.23 -0.48 10.65
CA ARG A 95 0.11 0.23 9.38
C ARG A 95 1.28 -0.09 8.48
N ILE A 96 0.97 -0.50 7.26
CA ILE A 96 1.94 -0.85 6.23
C ILE A 96 1.69 0.05 5.03
N VAL A 97 2.75 0.76 4.60
CA VAL A 97 2.73 1.63 3.44
C VAL A 97 3.63 1.03 2.37
N PHE A 98 3.14 0.88 1.14
CA PHE A 98 3.93 0.34 0.04
C PHE A 98 3.87 1.26 -1.20
N MET A 99 4.88 2.13 -1.33
CA MET A 99 5.10 2.95 -2.52
C MET A 99 5.86 2.13 -3.56
N LYS A 100 5.23 1.76 -4.67
CA LYS A 100 5.78 0.71 -5.53
C LYS A 100 5.65 1.00 -7.02
N ALA A 101 6.45 0.31 -7.83
CA ALA A 101 6.23 0.24 -9.27
C ALA A 101 5.01 -0.62 -9.60
N ALA A 102 4.45 -0.47 -10.80
CA ALA A 102 3.35 -1.30 -11.28
C ALA A 102 3.75 -2.78 -11.35
N GLN A 103 2.76 -3.66 -11.12
CA GLN A 103 2.89 -5.12 -11.31
C GLN A 103 3.99 -5.83 -10.49
N VAL A 104 4.30 -5.32 -9.29
CA VAL A 104 5.22 -5.99 -8.34
C VAL A 104 4.50 -6.79 -7.24
N GLY A 105 3.27 -7.26 -7.50
CA GLY A 105 2.57 -8.19 -6.59
C GLY A 105 1.85 -7.57 -5.37
N ALA A 106 1.81 -6.24 -5.24
CA ALA A 106 1.16 -5.54 -4.11
C ALA A 106 -0.34 -5.89 -3.96
N THR A 107 -1.12 -5.80 -5.04
CA THR A 107 -2.55 -6.11 -5.02
C THR A 107 -2.81 -7.58 -4.69
N GLU A 108 -2.03 -8.51 -5.24
CA GLU A 108 -2.17 -9.95 -4.93
C GLU A 108 -1.80 -10.26 -3.47
N ALA A 109 -0.84 -9.54 -2.86
CA ALA A 109 -0.59 -9.66 -1.42
C ALA A 109 -1.77 -9.17 -0.58
N GLY A 110 -2.43 -8.07 -0.98
CA GLY A 110 -3.70 -7.64 -0.37
C GLY A 110 -4.80 -8.70 -0.50
N HIS A 111 -4.90 -9.37 -1.66
CA HIS A 111 -5.85 -10.47 -1.86
C HIS A 111 -5.49 -11.72 -1.06
N ASN A 112 -4.21 -12.05 -0.92
CA ASN A 112 -3.74 -13.12 -0.05
C ASN A 112 -4.11 -12.83 1.41
N TRP A 113 -3.98 -11.58 1.83
CA TRP A 113 -4.41 -11.16 3.16
C TRP A 113 -5.92 -11.24 3.37
N ILE A 114 -6.74 -10.87 2.37
CA ILE A 114 -8.19 -11.11 2.39
C ILE A 114 -8.48 -12.61 2.58
N GLY A 115 -7.85 -13.47 1.80
CA GLY A 115 -8.04 -14.92 1.92
C GLY A 115 -7.61 -15.46 3.30
N PHE A 116 -6.47 -15.00 3.80
CA PHE A 116 -6.02 -15.31 5.15
C PHE A 116 -7.04 -14.87 6.21
N ALA A 117 -7.58 -13.66 6.11
CA ALA A 117 -8.59 -13.16 7.04
C ALA A 117 -9.87 -14.00 7.00
N ILE A 118 -10.33 -14.44 5.82
CA ILE A 118 -11.50 -15.31 5.69
C ILE A 118 -11.27 -16.70 6.33
N HIS A 119 -10.06 -17.26 6.17
CA HIS A 119 -9.75 -18.61 6.61
C HIS A 119 -9.28 -18.65 8.08
N GLN A 120 -8.20 -17.95 8.40
CA GLN A 120 -7.40 -18.16 9.61
C GLN A 120 -7.65 -17.13 10.71
N ALA A 121 -7.99 -15.89 10.34
CA ALA A 121 -8.21 -14.83 11.33
C ALA A 121 -9.47 -13.99 11.04
N PRO A 122 -10.69 -14.60 11.07
CA PRO A 122 -11.93 -13.91 10.75
C PRO A 122 -12.13 -12.60 11.51
N GLY A 123 -12.61 -11.59 10.79
CA GLY A 123 -12.94 -10.29 11.32
C GLY A 123 -13.51 -9.39 10.22
N PRO A 124 -14.06 -8.23 10.60
CA PRO A 124 -14.57 -7.28 9.62
C PRO A 124 -13.39 -6.64 8.86
N MET A 125 -13.45 -6.70 7.54
CA MET A 125 -12.44 -6.18 6.63
C MET A 125 -13.05 -5.20 5.62
N LEU A 126 -12.39 -4.07 5.40
CA LEU A 126 -12.72 -3.08 4.39
C LEU A 126 -11.64 -3.08 3.30
N ALA A 127 -12.04 -3.33 2.05
CA ALA A 127 -11.17 -3.22 0.89
C ALA A 127 -11.63 -2.07 -0.01
N VAL A 128 -10.75 -1.11 -0.26
CA VAL A 128 -11.05 0.13 -0.97
C VAL A 128 -10.27 0.17 -2.28
N GLN A 129 -10.99 0.48 -3.35
CA GLN A 129 -10.46 0.76 -4.69
C GLN A 129 -10.71 2.23 -5.03
N PRO A 130 -10.08 2.80 -6.07
CA PRO A 130 -10.25 4.23 -6.38
C PRO A 130 -11.71 4.64 -6.62
N THR A 131 -12.50 3.77 -7.26
CA THR A 131 -13.94 3.99 -7.49
C THR A 131 -14.78 2.77 -7.14
N VAL A 132 -16.08 2.97 -6.91
CA VAL A 132 -17.05 1.87 -6.69
C VAL A 132 -17.10 0.92 -7.90
N GLU A 133 -16.96 1.43 -9.12
CA GLU A 133 -16.92 0.64 -10.35
C GLU A 133 -15.68 -0.26 -10.39
N LEU A 134 -14.52 0.26 -9.98
CA LEU A 134 -13.30 -0.52 -9.85
C LEU A 134 -13.41 -1.56 -8.73
N ALA A 135 -14.06 -1.22 -7.61
CA ALA A 135 -14.37 -2.19 -6.55
C ALA A 135 -15.23 -3.36 -7.07
N LYS A 136 -16.31 -3.06 -7.81
CA LYS A 136 -17.17 -4.08 -8.44
C LYS A 136 -16.39 -4.95 -9.42
N ARG A 137 -15.51 -4.33 -10.23
CA ARG A 137 -14.65 -5.05 -11.18
C ARG A 137 -13.68 -5.97 -10.45
N ASN A 138 -12.98 -5.47 -9.44
CA ASN A 138 -12.04 -6.25 -8.63
C ASN A 138 -12.74 -7.41 -7.92
N SER A 139 -13.95 -7.21 -7.38
CA SER A 139 -14.72 -8.31 -6.80
C SER A 139 -14.94 -9.43 -7.81
N ARG A 140 -15.45 -9.11 -9.01
CA ARG A 140 -15.79 -10.14 -10.02
C ARG A 140 -14.57 -10.81 -10.63
N GLN A 141 -13.48 -10.06 -10.84
CA GLN A 141 -12.33 -10.51 -11.62
C GLN A 141 -11.18 -11.05 -10.77
N ARG A 142 -11.18 -10.80 -9.46
CA ARG A 142 -10.09 -11.18 -8.55
C ARG A 142 -10.60 -11.86 -7.29
N ILE A 143 -11.54 -11.26 -6.56
CA ILE A 143 -12.02 -11.80 -5.27
C ILE A 143 -12.91 -13.03 -5.46
N ASP A 144 -13.85 -13.00 -6.40
CA ASP A 144 -14.72 -14.16 -6.69
C ASP A 144 -13.85 -15.36 -7.16
N PRO A 145 -12.92 -15.23 -8.14
CA PRO A 145 -11.98 -16.31 -8.46
C PRO A 145 -11.09 -16.76 -7.30
N LEU A 146 -10.61 -15.84 -6.46
CA LEU A 146 -9.84 -16.18 -5.25
C LEU A 146 -10.61 -17.15 -4.36
N ILE A 147 -11.88 -16.83 -4.09
CA ILE A 147 -12.77 -17.64 -3.25
C ILE A 147 -13.10 -18.95 -3.95
N ASP A 148 -13.53 -18.90 -5.21
CA ASP A 148 -14.01 -20.06 -5.96
C ASP A 148 -12.91 -21.09 -6.21
N GLU A 149 -11.67 -20.67 -6.41
CA GLU A 149 -10.56 -21.57 -6.75
C GLU A 149 -9.78 -22.07 -5.54
N SER A 150 -9.89 -21.41 -4.39
CA SER A 150 -9.24 -21.81 -3.14
C SER A 150 -10.23 -22.62 -2.28
N PRO A 151 -10.09 -23.95 -2.15
CA PRO A 151 -11.09 -24.80 -1.49
C PRO A 151 -11.47 -24.34 -0.08
N GLU A 152 -10.46 -23.95 0.71
CA GLU A 152 -10.64 -23.46 2.08
C GLU A 152 -11.51 -22.21 2.17
N LEU A 153 -11.49 -21.35 1.15
CA LEU A 153 -12.32 -20.15 1.09
C LEU A 153 -13.72 -20.47 0.61
N ARG A 154 -13.84 -21.29 -0.45
CA ARG A 154 -15.12 -21.71 -1.02
C ARG A 154 -16.02 -22.40 0.01
N GLU A 155 -15.45 -23.16 0.94
CA GLU A 155 -16.19 -23.83 2.01
C GLU A 155 -16.68 -22.88 3.11
N ARG A 156 -16.03 -21.71 3.28
CA ARG A 156 -16.30 -20.75 4.36
C ARG A 156 -17.19 -19.59 3.93
N VAL A 157 -17.09 -19.15 2.68
CA VAL A 157 -17.92 -18.08 2.14
C VAL A 157 -19.26 -18.66 1.71
N LYS A 158 -20.35 -18.13 2.27
CA LYS A 158 -21.70 -18.62 1.93
C LYS A 158 -21.96 -18.44 0.43
N PRO A 159 -22.53 -19.44 -0.28
CA PRO A 159 -22.88 -19.28 -1.69
C PRO A 159 -23.92 -18.17 -1.85
N ALA A 160 -23.82 -17.39 -2.93
CA ALA A 160 -24.80 -16.36 -3.25
C ALA A 160 -26.15 -17.02 -3.60
N ARG A 161 -27.08 -17.09 -2.64
CA ARG A 161 -28.46 -17.54 -2.86
C ARG A 161 -29.35 -16.32 -3.09
N SER A 162 -30.37 -16.44 -3.92
CA SER A 162 -31.28 -15.35 -4.31
C SER A 162 -32.04 -14.67 -3.14
N ARG A 163 -31.97 -15.23 -1.92
CA ARG A 163 -32.65 -14.72 -0.72
C ARG A 163 -31.70 -14.44 0.46
N ASP A 164 -30.39 -14.66 0.31
CA ASP A 164 -29.39 -14.38 1.36
C ASP A 164 -28.73 -13.01 1.10
N ALA A 165 -29.02 -12.03 1.96
CA ALA A 165 -28.49 -10.67 1.85
C ALA A 165 -26.96 -10.57 2.11
N GLY A 166 -26.33 -11.63 2.62
CA GLY A 166 -24.96 -11.58 3.14
C GLY A 166 -23.83 -11.71 2.11
N ASN A 167 -24.07 -12.37 0.97
CA ASN A 167 -23.08 -12.46 -0.11
C ASN A 167 -23.60 -11.71 -1.35
N THR A 168 -23.02 -10.53 -1.58
CA THR A 168 -23.29 -9.68 -2.73
C THR A 168 -21.99 -9.41 -3.51
N MET A 169 -22.08 -8.55 -4.52
CA MET A 169 -20.92 -8.14 -5.31
C MET A 169 -19.92 -7.28 -4.53
N LEU A 170 -20.35 -6.59 -3.47
CA LEU A 170 -19.51 -5.71 -2.67
C LEU A 170 -19.43 -6.13 -1.20
N SER A 171 -19.99 -7.29 -0.87
CA SER A 171 -20.00 -7.85 0.48
C SER A 171 -19.85 -9.36 0.44
N LYS A 172 -18.87 -9.93 1.16
CA LYS A 172 -18.73 -11.38 1.36
C LYS A 172 -18.81 -11.68 2.85
N GLU A 173 -19.89 -12.31 3.29
CA GLU A 173 -20.03 -12.80 4.67
C GLU A 173 -19.46 -14.22 4.83
N PHE A 174 -18.81 -14.45 5.97
CA PHE A 174 -18.24 -15.72 6.38
C PHE A 174 -18.31 -15.88 7.90
N ALA A 175 -18.05 -17.08 8.42
CA ALA A 175 -18.11 -17.32 9.86
C ALA A 175 -17.10 -16.42 10.60
N GLY A 176 -17.60 -15.56 11.50
CA GLY A 176 -16.77 -14.66 12.31
C GLY A 176 -16.31 -13.37 11.60
N GLY A 177 -16.77 -13.08 10.37
CA GLY A 177 -16.36 -11.86 9.68
C GLY A 177 -17.15 -11.50 8.42
N ILE A 178 -16.79 -10.35 7.86
CA ILE A 178 -17.38 -9.80 6.64
C ILE A 178 -16.28 -9.04 5.87
N LEU A 179 -16.24 -9.22 4.56
CA LEU A 179 -15.43 -8.41 3.65
C LEU A 179 -16.36 -7.43 2.95
N ILE A 180 -16.16 -6.13 3.19
CA ILE A 180 -16.85 -5.05 2.49
C ILE A 180 -15.88 -4.44 1.48
N MET A 181 -16.35 -4.28 0.24
CA MET A 181 -15.60 -3.67 -0.85
C MET A 181 -16.29 -2.36 -1.26
N THR A 182 -15.53 -1.27 -1.37
CA THR A 182 -16.08 0.03 -1.76
C THR A 182 -15.09 0.87 -2.58
N GLY A 183 -15.58 1.98 -3.13
CA GLY A 183 -14.77 3.01 -3.75
C GLY A 183 -14.35 4.09 -2.77
N ALA A 184 -13.17 4.67 -2.98
CA ALA A 184 -12.71 5.86 -2.29
C ALA A 184 -13.55 7.10 -2.60
N ASN A 185 -14.32 7.06 -3.70
CA ASN A 185 -15.29 8.07 -4.08
C ASN A 185 -16.67 7.92 -3.42
N SER A 186 -16.83 7.07 -2.39
CA SER A 186 -18.11 6.90 -1.68
C SER A 186 -17.94 7.05 -0.17
N ALA A 187 -18.28 8.22 0.37
CA ALA A 187 -18.17 8.49 1.80
C ALA A 187 -19.08 7.55 2.62
N VAL A 188 -20.29 7.30 2.13
CA VAL A 188 -21.23 6.34 2.73
C VAL A 188 -20.59 4.95 2.84
N GLY A 189 -19.92 4.48 1.78
CA GLY A 189 -19.24 3.19 1.79
C GLY A 189 -18.10 3.14 2.82
N LEU A 190 -17.24 4.16 2.84
CA LEU A 190 -16.09 4.24 3.74
C LEU A 190 -16.49 4.33 5.21
N ARG A 191 -17.65 4.93 5.51
CA ARG A 191 -18.11 5.15 6.89
C ARG A 191 -19.05 4.05 7.41
N SER A 192 -19.50 3.15 6.54
CA SER A 192 -20.63 2.24 6.80
C SER A 192 -20.45 1.28 7.97
N THR A 193 -19.25 0.70 8.13
CA THR A 193 -19.05 -0.44 9.05
C THR A 193 -17.68 -0.37 9.73
N PRO A 194 -17.54 -0.76 11.02
CA PRO A 194 -16.24 -0.95 11.66
C PRO A 194 -15.39 -1.98 10.91
N ALA A 195 -14.08 -1.78 10.85
CA ALA A 195 -13.16 -2.67 10.13
C ALA A 195 -11.88 -2.89 10.94
N ARG A 196 -11.58 -4.14 11.29
CA ARG A 196 -10.31 -4.52 11.93
C ARG A 196 -9.18 -4.46 10.92
N TYR A 197 -9.46 -4.88 9.70
CA TYR A 197 -8.51 -4.95 8.60
C TYR A 197 -8.94 -3.96 7.51
N ILE A 198 -8.01 -3.14 7.05
CA ILE A 198 -8.28 -2.14 6.00
C ILE A 198 -7.22 -2.31 4.90
N PHE A 199 -7.67 -2.59 3.68
CA PHE A 199 -6.82 -2.65 2.50
C PHE A 199 -7.19 -1.51 1.56
N LEU A 200 -6.27 -0.55 1.39
CA LEU A 200 -6.41 0.63 0.53
C LEU A 200 -5.49 0.44 -0.69
N ASP A 201 -6.09 0.09 -1.82
CA ASP A 201 -5.37 -0.18 -3.07
C ASP A 201 -5.40 1.05 -4.00
N GLU A 202 -4.27 1.32 -4.65
CA GLU A 202 -4.03 2.46 -5.56
C GLU A 202 -4.42 3.82 -4.93
N VAL A 203 -3.93 4.09 -3.71
CA VAL A 203 -4.32 5.28 -2.92
C VAL A 203 -3.99 6.63 -3.58
N ASP A 204 -3.02 6.71 -4.50
CA ASP A 204 -2.75 7.95 -5.24
C ASP A 204 -3.82 8.26 -6.30
N ALA A 205 -4.61 7.27 -6.71
CA ALA A 205 -5.73 7.48 -7.62
C ALA A 205 -7.03 7.89 -6.89
N TYR A 206 -6.98 8.05 -5.57
CA TYR A 206 -8.15 8.44 -4.78
C TYR A 206 -8.48 9.92 -4.99
N PRO A 207 -9.76 10.31 -4.96
CA PRO A 207 -10.13 11.71 -4.99
C PRO A 207 -9.55 12.46 -3.78
N ALA A 208 -9.44 13.78 -3.90
CA ALA A 208 -9.03 14.63 -2.79
C ALA A 208 -9.97 14.48 -1.57
N SER A 209 -11.26 14.33 -1.83
CA SER A 209 -12.32 14.17 -0.85
C SER A 209 -13.36 13.14 -1.32
N ALA A 210 -13.85 12.28 -0.43
CA ALA A 210 -14.97 11.37 -0.71
C ALA A 210 -16.29 12.11 -0.49
N ASP A 211 -17.10 12.32 -1.53
CA ASP A 211 -18.39 13.02 -1.46
C ASP A 211 -18.35 14.33 -0.62
N GLU A 212 -17.24 15.08 -0.70
CA GLU A 212 -16.99 16.30 0.09
C GLU A 212 -16.83 16.11 1.61
N GLU A 213 -16.85 14.88 2.12
CA GLU A 213 -16.75 14.56 3.56
C GLU A 213 -15.30 14.45 4.10
N GLY A 214 -14.30 14.56 3.22
CA GLY A 214 -12.89 14.60 3.59
C GLY A 214 -12.05 13.48 2.97
N ASP A 215 -10.82 13.38 3.44
CA ASP A 215 -9.82 12.45 2.91
C ASP A 215 -10.27 10.97 3.00
N PRO A 216 -10.37 10.23 1.88
CA PRO A 216 -10.85 8.85 1.88
C PRO A 216 -10.03 7.89 2.76
N VAL A 217 -8.70 8.08 2.84
CA VAL A 217 -7.81 7.26 3.68
C VAL A 217 -8.15 7.46 5.16
N THR A 218 -8.26 8.71 5.58
CA THR A 218 -8.64 9.09 6.95
C THR A 218 -10.03 8.55 7.34
N LEU A 219 -11.01 8.66 6.44
CA LEU A 219 -12.36 8.15 6.66
C LEU A 219 -12.38 6.62 6.86
N ALA A 220 -11.63 5.89 6.04
CA ALA A 220 -11.47 4.45 6.15
C ALA A 220 -10.78 4.07 7.46
N GLU A 221 -9.62 4.66 7.77
CA GLU A 221 -8.83 4.32 8.97
C GLU A 221 -9.60 4.56 10.27
N ALA A 222 -10.46 5.58 10.31
CA ALA A 222 -11.36 5.83 11.44
C ALA A 222 -12.28 4.63 11.77
N ARG A 223 -12.53 3.72 10.82
CA ARG A 223 -13.32 2.49 11.07
C ARG A 223 -12.59 1.45 11.93
N SER A 224 -11.27 1.60 12.09
CA SER A 224 -10.44 0.65 12.83
C SER A 224 -10.19 1.02 14.29
N LEU A 225 -10.61 2.21 14.73
CA LEU A 225 -10.25 2.78 16.04
C LEU A 225 -10.64 1.90 17.23
N THR A 226 -11.80 1.21 17.16
CA THR A 226 -12.29 0.33 18.23
C THR A 226 -11.52 -1.00 18.35
N PHE A 227 -10.65 -1.32 17.39
CA PHE A 227 -9.85 -2.55 17.39
C PHE A 227 -8.46 -2.39 18.05
N ALA A 228 -8.09 -1.16 18.46
CA ALA A 228 -6.84 -0.84 19.16
C ALA A 228 -5.62 -1.51 18.48
N HIS A 229 -4.77 -2.19 19.25
CA HIS A 229 -3.55 -2.84 18.74
C HIS A 229 -3.78 -3.99 17.75
N ARG A 230 -5.02 -4.47 17.58
CA ARG A 230 -5.36 -5.59 16.69
C ARG A 230 -5.72 -5.14 15.27
N ARG A 231 -5.75 -3.83 15.02
CA ARG A 231 -6.01 -3.27 13.69
C ARG A 231 -4.82 -3.51 12.77
N LYS A 232 -5.10 -3.65 11.48
CA LYS A 232 -4.09 -3.69 10.42
C LYS A 232 -4.58 -2.84 9.25
N VAL A 233 -3.71 -2.01 8.71
CA VAL A 233 -3.98 -1.16 7.54
C VAL A 233 -2.87 -1.37 6.52
N LEU A 234 -3.24 -1.70 5.29
CA LEU A 234 -2.33 -1.81 4.15
C LEU A 234 -2.66 -0.73 3.14
N LEU A 235 -1.71 0.14 2.84
CA LEU A 235 -1.79 1.15 1.79
C LEU A 235 -0.81 0.79 0.69
N VAL A 236 -1.28 0.68 -0.55
CA VAL A 236 -0.41 0.40 -1.69
C VAL A 236 -0.74 1.35 -2.84
N SER A 237 0.28 1.83 -3.55
CA SER A 237 0.05 2.61 -4.78
C SER A 237 1.34 2.76 -5.59
N THR A 238 1.18 2.97 -6.90
CA THR A 238 2.21 3.73 -7.64
C THR A 238 2.14 5.19 -7.24
N PRO A 239 3.27 5.87 -6.97
CA PRO A 239 3.25 7.30 -6.67
C PRO A 239 3.03 8.14 -7.93
N THR A 240 2.66 9.40 -7.74
CA THR A 240 2.35 10.35 -8.81
C THR A 240 3.30 11.56 -8.80
N ILE A 241 2.80 12.74 -8.44
CA ILE A 241 3.57 14.00 -8.43
C ILE A 241 4.11 14.22 -7.01
N ARG A 242 5.38 14.62 -6.90
CA ARG A 242 6.03 14.92 -5.62
C ARG A 242 5.25 15.99 -4.87
N GLY A 243 4.99 15.77 -3.58
CA GLY A 243 4.26 16.69 -2.71
C GLY A 243 2.73 16.65 -2.84
N LEU A 244 2.19 16.02 -3.90
CA LEU A 244 0.76 15.72 -4.05
C LEU A 244 0.45 14.23 -3.82
N SER A 245 1.42 13.36 -4.11
CA SER A 245 1.33 11.92 -3.94
C SER A 245 1.01 11.54 -2.49
N ARG A 246 -0.09 10.81 -2.30
CA ARG A 246 -0.53 10.37 -0.96
C ARG A 246 0.42 9.31 -0.45
N ILE A 247 0.73 8.31 -1.27
CA ILE A 247 1.62 7.21 -0.90
C ILE A 247 3.04 7.69 -0.61
N GLU A 248 3.52 8.74 -1.31
CA GLU A 248 4.82 9.36 -0.98
C GLU A 248 4.80 9.91 0.44
N ARG A 249 3.81 10.74 0.79
CA ARG A 249 3.69 11.34 2.13
C ARG A 249 3.63 10.27 3.22
N GLU A 250 2.84 9.21 3.02
CA GLU A 250 2.75 8.12 4.00
C GLU A 250 4.07 7.32 4.08
N TYR A 251 4.79 7.16 2.96
CA TYR A 251 6.09 6.49 2.93
C TYR A 251 7.16 7.32 3.65
N GLU A 252 7.22 8.63 3.39
CA GLU A 252 8.18 9.54 4.02
C GLU A 252 8.03 9.59 5.55
N ALA A 253 6.81 9.43 6.07
CA ALA A 253 6.52 9.38 7.51
C ALA A 253 6.92 8.06 8.21
N SER A 254 7.32 7.04 7.44
CA SER A 254 7.66 5.69 7.93
C SER A 254 9.17 5.45 8.11
N ASP A 255 9.57 4.19 8.35
CA ASP A 255 10.97 3.75 8.40
C ASP A 255 11.62 3.56 7.01
N GLN A 256 10.87 3.83 5.94
CA GLN A 256 11.34 3.94 4.56
C GLN A 256 12.18 2.75 4.08
N ARG A 257 11.69 1.52 4.21
CA ARG A 257 12.46 0.33 3.84
C ARG A 257 12.71 0.24 2.35
N ARG A 258 13.93 -0.19 2.02
CA ARG A 258 14.34 -0.65 0.68
C ARG A 258 14.69 -2.14 0.72
N PHE A 259 14.49 -2.84 -0.39
CA PHE A 259 14.83 -4.27 -0.49
C PHE A 259 16.28 -4.44 -0.95
N PHE A 260 17.17 -4.82 -0.04
CA PHE A 260 18.58 -5.02 -0.35
C PHE A 260 18.79 -6.43 -0.89
N VAL A 261 19.61 -6.56 -1.91
CA VAL A 261 20.01 -7.83 -2.52
C VAL A 261 21.53 -7.94 -2.56
N PRO A 262 22.11 -9.13 -2.38
CA PRO A 262 23.55 -9.32 -2.43
C PRO A 262 24.07 -9.26 -3.86
N CYS A 263 25.20 -8.60 -4.08
CA CYS A 263 25.97 -8.74 -5.31
C CYS A 263 26.42 -10.22 -5.46
N PRO A 264 26.22 -10.86 -6.63
CA PRO A 264 26.68 -12.23 -6.86
C PRO A 264 28.21 -12.37 -6.90
N HIS A 265 28.94 -11.27 -7.09
CA HIS A 265 30.40 -11.27 -7.23
C HIS A 265 31.12 -10.97 -5.91
N CYS A 266 30.70 -9.91 -5.19
CA CYS A 266 31.37 -9.47 -3.97
C CYS A 266 30.54 -9.64 -2.68
N GLY A 267 29.28 -10.06 -2.78
CA GLY A 267 28.38 -10.22 -1.63
C GLY A 267 27.85 -8.93 -1.00
N ALA A 268 28.31 -7.75 -1.44
CA ALA A 268 27.83 -6.48 -0.90
C ALA A 268 26.31 -6.31 -1.11
N MET A 269 25.61 -5.98 -0.02
CA MET A 269 24.16 -5.78 0.00
C MET A 269 23.81 -4.37 -0.48
N GLN A 270 22.93 -4.27 -1.47
CA GLN A 270 22.53 -2.99 -2.07
C GLN A 270 21.08 -3.05 -2.52
N TRP A 271 20.39 -1.91 -2.60
CA TRP A 271 19.12 -1.83 -3.30
C TRP A 271 19.35 -1.32 -4.73
N LEU A 272 18.56 -1.81 -5.69
CA LEU A 272 18.74 -1.55 -7.11
C LEU A 272 18.28 -0.13 -7.44
N LYS A 273 19.21 0.67 -7.98
CA LYS A 273 18.96 2.04 -8.49
C LYS A 273 19.01 2.04 -10.01
N PHE A 274 18.12 2.80 -10.64
CA PHE A 274 18.05 2.85 -12.10
C PHE A 274 19.36 3.33 -12.73
N ASP A 275 20.03 4.31 -12.13
CA ASP A 275 21.32 4.85 -12.60
C ASP A 275 22.46 3.81 -12.65
N ARG A 276 22.28 2.66 -11.98
CA ARG A 276 23.22 1.54 -12.00
C ARG A 276 22.90 0.50 -13.08
N LEU A 277 21.72 0.57 -13.69
CA LEU A 277 21.41 -0.19 -14.91
C LEU A 277 22.10 0.52 -16.07
N ARG A 278 23.09 -0.12 -16.71
CA ARG A 278 23.86 0.47 -17.81
C ARG A 278 23.69 -0.39 -19.07
N TRP A 279 23.71 0.27 -20.22
CA TRP A 279 23.59 -0.37 -21.53
C TRP A 279 24.35 0.44 -22.59
N GLN A 280 24.69 -0.20 -23.70
CA GLN A 280 25.26 0.48 -24.86
C GLN A 280 24.17 1.29 -25.58
N LYS A 281 24.51 2.50 -26.03
CA LYS A 281 23.57 3.40 -26.72
C LYS A 281 22.94 2.70 -27.94
N GLY A 282 21.62 2.71 -28.02
CA GLY A 282 20.85 2.08 -29.11
C GLY A 282 20.80 0.55 -29.04
N ARG A 283 21.32 -0.06 -27.96
CA ARG A 283 21.37 -1.51 -27.76
C ARG A 283 20.82 -1.94 -26.39
N PRO A 284 19.49 -1.84 -26.18
CA PRO A 284 18.86 -2.21 -24.91
C PRO A 284 19.14 -3.65 -24.44
N GLU A 285 19.43 -4.57 -25.37
CA GLU A 285 19.75 -5.96 -25.07
C GLU A 285 21.07 -6.15 -24.31
N THR A 286 21.89 -5.09 -24.22
CA THR A 286 23.16 -5.07 -23.48
C THR A 286 22.99 -4.58 -22.03
N ALA A 287 21.75 -4.48 -21.54
CA ALA A 287 21.46 -3.99 -20.20
C ALA A 287 22.05 -4.90 -19.10
N GLU A 288 22.92 -4.33 -18.28
CA GLU A 288 23.54 -4.99 -17.13
C GLU A 288 23.50 -4.06 -15.91
N TYR A 289 23.33 -4.63 -14.72
CA TYR A 289 23.30 -3.84 -13.49
C TYR A 289 24.72 -3.78 -12.88
N HIS A 290 25.25 -2.58 -12.65
CA HIS A 290 26.58 -2.42 -12.07
C HIS A 290 26.53 -2.33 -10.55
N CYS A 291 27.26 -3.23 -9.88
CA CYS A 291 27.32 -3.30 -8.42
C CYS A 291 27.84 -2.00 -7.78
N GLU A 292 27.20 -1.50 -6.74
CA GLU A 292 27.65 -0.31 -5.99
C GLU A 292 28.98 -0.49 -5.24
N GLY A 293 29.35 -1.73 -4.90
CA GLY A 293 30.58 -2.02 -4.14
C GLY A 293 31.79 -2.33 -5.02
N CYS A 294 31.62 -3.19 -6.04
CA CYS A 294 32.74 -3.68 -6.87
C CYS A 294 32.67 -3.24 -8.33
N GLU A 295 31.65 -2.47 -8.73
CA GLU A 295 31.38 -1.98 -10.11
C GLU A 295 31.25 -3.06 -11.19
N THR A 296 31.40 -4.34 -10.83
CA THR A 296 31.29 -5.47 -11.74
C THR A 296 29.87 -5.56 -12.30
N PRO A 297 29.71 -5.72 -13.64
CA PRO A 297 28.41 -5.93 -14.25
C PRO A 297 27.75 -7.21 -13.74
N ILE A 298 26.48 -7.11 -13.42
CA ILE A 298 25.61 -8.20 -13.02
C ILE A 298 24.65 -8.41 -14.17
N ALA A 299 24.74 -9.58 -14.80
CA ALA A 299 23.78 -9.99 -15.82
C ALA A 299 22.45 -10.38 -15.16
N GLU A 300 21.36 -10.16 -15.89
CA GLU A 300 19.98 -10.33 -15.41
C GLU A 300 19.69 -11.72 -14.82
N HIS A 301 20.30 -12.78 -15.35
CA HIS A 301 20.09 -14.16 -14.86
C HIS A 301 20.43 -14.37 -13.38
N HIS A 302 21.25 -13.50 -12.78
CA HIS A 302 21.55 -13.55 -11.34
C HIS A 302 20.36 -13.11 -10.46
N LYS A 303 19.35 -12.42 -11.02
CA LYS A 303 18.23 -11.85 -10.23
C LYS A 303 17.54 -12.86 -9.34
N THR A 304 17.28 -14.09 -9.80
CA THR A 304 16.61 -15.11 -8.96
C THR A 304 17.35 -15.33 -7.65
N ALA A 305 18.66 -15.60 -7.72
CA ALA A 305 19.50 -15.84 -6.55
C ALA A 305 19.68 -14.57 -5.68
N MET A 306 19.70 -13.39 -6.30
CA MET A 306 19.75 -12.11 -5.60
C MET A 306 18.46 -11.85 -4.80
N LEU A 307 17.29 -12.08 -5.41
CA LEU A 307 15.99 -11.87 -4.78
C LEU A 307 15.74 -12.85 -3.64
N GLU A 308 16.11 -14.12 -3.81
CA GLU A 308 15.96 -15.15 -2.76
C GLU A 308 16.76 -14.86 -1.49
N ARG A 309 17.90 -14.16 -1.63
CA ARG A 309 18.77 -13.75 -0.52
C ARG A 309 18.59 -12.27 -0.15
N GLY A 310 17.56 -11.62 -0.68
CA GLY A 310 17.28 -10.23 -0.39
C GLY A 310 16.57 -10.05 0.95
N GLU A 311 16.68 -8.87 1.54
CA GLU A 311 16.04 -8.51 2.80
C GLU A 311 15.62 -7.04 2.81
N TRP A 312 14.55 -6.72 3.52
CA TRP A 312 14.15 -5.33 3.73
C TRP A 312 14.97 -4.70 4.85
N ARG A 313 15.50 -3.50 4.59
CA ARG A 313 16.18 -2.71 5.61
C ARG A 313 15.60 -1.31 5.68
N ALA A 314 15.33 -0.84 6.89
CA ALA A 314 14.94 0.54 7.14
C ALA A 314 16.05 1.49 6.73
N THR A 315 15.68 2.58 6.04
CA THR A 315 16.62 3.66 5.68
C THR A 315 16.28 4.98 6.36
N ALA A 316 15.21 5.01 7.15
CA ALA A 316 14.82 6.12 8.00
C ALA A 316 14.31 5.60 9.35
N THR A 317 14.07 6.52 10.29
CA THR A 317 13.37 6.22 11.55
C THR A 317 11.92 6.62 11.39
N ALA A 318 10.99 5.71 11.65
CA ALA A 318 9.56 6.00 11.58
C ALA A 318 9.15 7.03 12.65
N ALA A 319 8.21 7.92 12.30
CA ALA A 319 7.58 8.81 13.26
C ALA A 319 6.67 8.04 14.24
N ASP A 320 6.03 6.98 13.75
CA ASP A 320 5.22 6.04 14.52
C ASP A 320 5.85 4.65 14.45
N PRO A 321 6.26 4.04 15.58
CA PRO A 321 6.90 2.72 15.58
C PRO A 321 5.99 1.58 15.13
N THR A 322 4.67 1.80 15.03
CA THR A 322 3.70 0.82 14.52
C THR A 322 3.44 0.95 13.02
N THR A 323 4.10 1.92 12.36
CA THR A 323 4.02 2.16 10.92
C THR A 323 5.32 1.74 10.23
N VAL A 324 5.22 0.84 9.24
CA VAL A 324 6.34 0.40 8.42
C VAL A 324 6.08 0.77 6.97
N GLY A 325 7.09 1.33 6.29
CA GLY A 325 6.97 1.68 4.87
C GLY A 325 7.95 0.93 4.01
N TYR A 326 7.54 0.63 2.79
CA TYR A 326 8.30 -0.13 1.81
C TYR A 326 8.31 0.58 0.48
N HIS A 327 9.39 0.39 -0.26
CA HIS A 327 9.47 0.79 -1.65
C HIS A 327 10.16 -0.23 -2.53
N LEU A 328 9.60 -0.44 -3.72
CA LEU A 328 10.13 -1.37 -4.69
C LEU A 328 9.93 -0.86 -6.11
N SER A 329 11.02 -0.79 -6.87
CA SER A 329 10.99 -0.53 -8.30
C SER A 329 10.78 -1.82 -9.11
N ALA A 330 10.44 -1.70 -10.38
CA ALA A 330 10.30 -2.84 -11.27
C ALA A 330 11.66 -3.46 -11.67
N LEU A 331 12.80 -2.88 -11.24
CA LEU A 331 14.13 -3.51 -11.39
C LEU A 331 14.19 -4.88 -10.70
N TYR A 332 13.36 -5.09 -9.69
CA TYR A 332 13.20 -6.34 -8.94
C TYR A 332 12.23 -7.32 -9.59
N SER A 333 11.67 -7.00 -10.76
CA SER A 333 10.75 -7.90 -11.46
C SER A 333 11.45 -9.25 -11.72
N PRO A 334 10.86 -10.37 -11.27
CA PRO A 334 11.40 -11.71 -11.45
C PRO A 334 11.69 -12.06 -12.91
N ILE A 335 12.60 -13.01 -13.11
CA ILE A 335 12.87 -13.57 -14.44
C ILE A 335 11.59 -14.15 -15.03
N GLY A 336 11.36 -13.85 -16.31
CA GLY A 336 10.15 -14.20 -17.07
C GLY A 336 9.09 -13.09 -17.09
N TRP A 337 9.24 -12.03 -16.29
CA TRP A 337 8.29 -10.91 -16.24
C TRP A 337 8.86 -9.68 -16.98
N LEU A 338 9.01 -8.54 -16.31
CA LEU A 338 9.58 -7.33 -16.93
C LEU A 338 11.12 -7.42 -16.88
N SER A 339 11.75 -7.58 -18.03
CA SER A 339 13.22 -7.67 -18.13
C SER A 339 13.89 -6.29 -18.01
N TRP A 340 15.16 -6.28 -17.64
CA TRP A 340 15.96 -5.06 -17.65
C TRP A 340 16.09 -4.47 -19.05
N GLU A 341 16.23 -5.31 -20.08
CA GLU A 341 16.14 -4.86 -21.48
C GLU A 341 14.84 -4.10 -21.77
N ARG A 342 13.68 -4.62 -21.31
CA ARG A 342 12.39 -3.97 -21.54
C ARG A 342 12.26 -2.66 -20.76
N ILE A 343 12.83 -2.59 -19.56
CA ILE A 343 12.93 -1.34 -18.79
C ILE A 343 13.75 -0.31 -19.57
N VAL A 344 14.91 -0.69 -20.12
CA VAL A 344 15.72 0.19 -20.95
C VAL A 344 14.98 0.63 -22.20
N ARG A 345 14.29 -0.28 -22.90
CA ARG A 345 13.45 0.07 -24.07
C ARG A 345 12.36 1.09 -23.70
N ALA A 346 11.71 0.92 -22.55
CA ALA A 346 10.71 1.86 -22.07
C ALA A 346 11.32 3.23 -21.73
N TRP A 347 12.51 3.25 -21.13
CA TRP A 347 13.25 4.48 -20.85
C TRP A 347 13.67 5.20 -22.13
N ASP A 348 14.29 4.50 -23.08
CA ASP A 348 14.74 5.05 -24.36
C ASP A 348 13.55 5.58 -25.18
N ALA A 349 12.41 4.88 -25.16
CA ALA A 349 11.18 5.32 -25.83
C ALA A 349 10.50 6.52 -25.14
N ALA A 350 10.71 6.70 -23.84
CA ALA A 350 10.19 7.84 -23.10
C ALA A 350 11.00 9.12 -23.33
N GLN A 351 12.26 9.00 -23.80
CA GLN A 351 13.10 10.17 -24.04
C GLN A 351 12.45 11.12 -25.04
N GLY A 352 12.40 12.40 -24.70
CA GLY A 352 11.80 13.45 -25.53
C GLY A 352 10.35 13.80 -25.21
N SER A 353 9.72 13.19 -24.20
CA SER A 353 8.44 13.63 -23.63
C SER A 353 8.47 13.56 -22.11
N ASP A 354 8.27 14.70 -21.46
CA ASP A 354 8.19 14.79 -20.00
C ASP A 354 7.04 13.94 -19.45
N GLU A 355 5.91 13.87 -20.15
CA GLU A 355 4.78 13.00 -19.79
C GLU A 355 5.17 11.52 -19.83
N ALA A 356 5.94 11.11 -20.85
CA ALA A 356 6.41 9.73 -20.96
C ALA A 356 7.46 9.40 -19.90
N ILE A 357 8.36 10.34 -19.58
CA ILE A 357 9.35 10.19 -18.51
C ILE A 357 8.64 10.14 -17.15
N LYS A 358 7.64 10.99 -16.92
CA LYS A 358 6.76 10.96 -15.73
C LYS A 358 6.10 9.59 -15.58
N ALA A 359 5.48 9.08 -16.65
CA ALA A 359 4.88 7.75 -16.66
C ALA A 359 5.91 6.65 -16.35
N PHE A 360 7.11 6.71 -16.93
CA PHE A 360 8.20 5.77 -16.64
C PHE A 360 8.61 5.82 -15.17
N ARG A 361 8.88 7.00 -14.60
CA ARG A 361 9.30 7.13 -13.19
C ARG A 361 8.23 6.62 -12.24
N ASN A 362 6.98 7.03 -12.42
CA ASN A 362 5.87 6.65 -11.56
C ASN A 362 5.58 5.14 -11.63
N THR A 363 5.54 4.56 -12.84
CA THR A 363 5.06 3.18 -13.02
C THR A 363 6.18 2.14 -13.03
N ILE A 364 7.40 2.46 -13.46
CA ILE A 364 8.52 1.52 -13.53
C ILE A 364 9.46 1.67 -12.34
N LEU A 365 9.80 2.90 -11.96
CA LEU A 365 10.67 3.12 -10.80
C LEU A 365 9.88 3.12 -9.48
N GLY A 366 8.57 3.39 -9.55
CA GLY A 366 7.77 3.61 -8.34
C GLY A 366 8.21 4.88 -7.63
N GLU A 367 8.64 5.90 -8.36
CA GLU A 367 9.16 7.16 -7.83
C GLU A 367 8.27 8.31 -8.28
N THR A 368 8.09 9.32 -7.41
CA THR A 368 7.36 10.54 -7.76
C THR A 368 8.07 11.34 -8.84
N TRP A 369 7.26 11.99 -9.68
CA TRP A 369 7.74 12.96 -10.64
C TRP A 369 7.81 14.35 -10.01
N VAL A 370 8.90 15.07 -10.27
CA VAL A 370 9.02 16.49 -9.93
C VAL A 370 8.68 17.26 -11.19
N GLU A 371 7.64 18.08 -11.15
CA GLU A 371 7.24 18.87 -12.31
C GLU A 371 8.28 19.95 -12.60
N THR A 372 9.01 19.77 -13.69
CA THR A 372 9.86 20.80 -14.29
C THR A 372 8.95 21.79 -15.03
N GLY A 373 8.55 22.88 -14.38
CA GLY A 373 7.90 23.96 -15.13
C GLY A 373 6.89 24.87 -14.42
N GLU A 374 6.47 24.62 -13.18
CA GLU A 374 5.60 25.56 -12.48
C GLU A 374 6.14 25.84 -11.07
N ALA A 375 6.22 27.14 -10.76
CA ALA A 375 6.50 27.64 -9.42
C ALA A 375 5.60 26.93 -8.38
N PRO A 376 6.02 26.87 -7.10
CA PRO A 376 5.22 26.25 -6.05
C PRO A 376 3.79 26.76 -6.10
N ASP A 377 2.83 25.85 -5.88
CA ASP A 377 1.39 26.10 -5.83
C ASP A 377 1.10 27.53 -5.33
N TRP A 378 0.74 28.42 -6.26
CA TRP A 378 0.69 29.86 -5.99
C TRP A 378 -0.25 30.15 -4.82
N GLN A 379 -1.22 29.28 -4.55
CA GLN A 379 -2.09 29.35 -3.37
C GLN A 379 -1.32 29.20 -2.05
N ARG A 380 -0.38 28.25 -1.96
CA ARG A 380 0.46 28.08 -0.77
C ARG A 380 1.43 29.24 -0.53
N LEU A 381 1.91 29.90 -1.60
CA LEU A 381 2.72 31.12 -1.49
C LEU A 381 1.84 32.36 -1.21
N TYR A 382 0.66 32.45 -1.81
CA TYR A 382 -0.30 33.54 -1.65
C TYR A 382 -0.89 33.58 -0.24
N ASP A 383 -1.16 32.42 0.36
CA ASP A 383 -1.66 32.33 1.74
C ASP A 383 -0.57 32.62 2.78
N ARG A 384 0.71 32.47 2.40
CA ARG A 384 1.87 32.83 3.22
C ARG A 384 2.36 34.26 3.01
N ARG A 385 1.73 35.04 2.13
CA ARG A 385 2.14 36.43 1.92
C ARG A 385 1.91 37.23 3.21
N GLU A 386 2.94 37.90 3.66
CA GLU A 386 2.80 38.94 4.66
C GLU A 386 2.42 40.26 3.96
N ARG A 387 1.69 41.14 4.64
CA ARG A 387 1.45 42.49 4.13
C ARG A 387 2.51 43.41 4.72
N TRP A 388 3.33 44.02 3.87
CA TRP A 388 4.29 45.04 4.29
C TRP A 388 4.12 46.31 3.44
N THR A 389 4.62 47.43 3.97
CA THR A 389 4.51 48.74 3.32
C THR A 389 5.52 48.85 2.17
N SER A 390 5.05 49.18 0.96
CA SER A 390 5.91 49.48 -0.20
C SER A 390 6.94 50.55 0.14
N GLY A 391 8.16 50.42 -0.41
CA GLY A 391 9.28 51.33 -0.15
C GLY A 391 10.01 51.09 1.18
N THR A 392 9.65 50.05 1.94
CA THR A 392 10.29 49.72 3.22
C THR A 392 10.96 48.34 3.15
N VAL A 393 12.24 48.26 3.51
CA VAL A 393 12.96 46.98 3.63
C VAL A 393 12.60 46.32 4.97
N PRO A 394 12.03 45.09 4.99
CA PRO A 394 11.73 44.38 6.22
C PRO A 394 13.00 44.09 7.05
N ALA A 395 12.86 43.93 8.37
CA ALA A 395 14.00 43.69 9.27
C ALA A 395 14.83 42.43 8.91
N GLY A 396 14.24 41.47 8.20
CA GLY A 396 14.91 40.27 7.69
C GLY A 396 15.68 40.45 6.38
N GLY A 397 15.50 41.57 5.68
CA GLY A 397 16.18 41.87 4.42
C GLY A 397 17.66 42.21 4.64
N LEU A 398 18.56 41.42 4.05
CA LEU A 398 20.00 41.57 4.21
C LEU A 398 20.65 42.28 3.01
N PHE A 399 20.14 42.09 1.80
CA PHE A 399 20.60 42.78 0.60
C PHE A 399 19.45 42.99 -0.39
N LEU A 400 19.62 43.98 -1.28
CA LEU A 400 18.64 44.32 -2.31
C LEU A 400 19.15 43.94 -3.70
N THR A 401 18.23 43.51 -4.55
CA THR A 401 18.45 43.37 -6.00
C THR A 401 17.37 44.13 -6.75
N ALA A 402 17.73 44.81 -7.82
CA ALA A 402 16.75 45.40 -8.74
C ALA A 402 16.83 44.68 -10.10
N GLY A 403 15.68 44.23 -10.59
CA GLY A 403 15.54 43.73 -11.96
C GLY A 403 14.77 44.76 -12.78
N ALA A 404 15.29 45.13 -13.94
CA ALA A 404 14.60 46.01 -14.89
C ALA A 404 14.20 45.19 -16.12
N ASP A 405 12.90 45.11 -16.39
CA ASP A 405 12.34 44.49 -17.58
C ASP A 405 11.91 45.55 -18.59
N VAL A 406 12.49 45.50 -19.79
CA VAL A 406 12.26 46.49 -20.85
C VAL A 406 11.11 46.01 -21.72
N GLN A 407 9.96 46.67 -21.59
CA GLN A 407 8.77 46.43 -22.39
C GLN A 407 8.69 47.43 -23.55
N LYS A 408 7.74 47.21 -24.46
CA LYS A 408 7.63 48.02 -25.70
C LYS A 408 7.38 49.51 -25.45
N ASP A 409 6.67 49.86 -24.37
CA ASP A 409 6.23 51.21 -24.05
C ASP A 409 6.72 51.73 -22.69
N ARG A 410 7.39 50.89 -21.89
CA ARG A 410 7.81 51.18 -20.52
C ARG A 410 8.95 50.27 -20.06
N ILE A 411 9.62 50.65 -18.98
CA ILE A 411 10.55 49.80 -18.24
C ILE A 411 9.94 49.56 -16.85
N GLU A 412 9.74 48.31 -16.49
CA GLU A 412 9.29 47.93 -15.16
C GLU A 412 10.50 47.54 -14.32
N VAL A 413 10.66 48.17 -13.15
CA VAL A 413 11.76 47.90 -12.23
C VAL A 413 11.21 47.34 -10.94
N ASP A 414 11.55 46.10 -10.65
CA ASP A 414 11.22 45.44 -9.39
C ASP A 414 12.42 45.44 -8.46
N VAL A 415 12.23 45.97 -7.25
CA VAL A 415 13.24 45.94 -6.19
C VAL A 415 12.86 44.87 -5.17
N TRP A 416 13.75 43.89 -4.99
CA TRP A 416 13.58 42.77 -4.07
C TRP A 416 14.58 42.84 -2.93
N ALA A 417 14.12 42.57 -1.71
CA ALA A 417 14.97 42.29 -0.55
C ALA A 417 15.11 40.79 -0.35
N TRP A 418 16.32 40.34 0.02
CA TRP A 418 16.64 38.94 0.26
C TRP A 418 17.14 38.72 1.67
N GLY A 419 16.57 37.71 2.34
CA GLY A 419 16.90 37.28 3.69
C GLY A 419 17.59 35.92 3.73
N ARG A 420 17.68 35.34 4.93
CA ARG A 420 18.24 33.99 5.13
C ARG A 420 17.28 32.94 4.59
N GLY A 421 17.80 31.82 4.09
CA GLY A 421 16.97 30.71 3.61
C GLY A 421 16.20 31.00 2.31
N LEU A 422 16.68 31.94 1.49
CA LEU A 422 16.04 32.39 0.23
C LEU A 422 14.67 33.05 0.42
N GLU A 423 14.37 33.52 1.64
CA GLU A 423 13.21 34.37 1.87
C GLU A 423 13.38 35.72 1.15
N SER A 424 12.32 36.21 0.52
CA SER A 424 12.37 37.46 -0.25
C SER A 424 11.09 38.28 -0.14
N TRP A 425 11.24 39.59 -0.31
CA TRP A 425 10.16 40.57 -0.24
C TRP A 425 10.28 41.55 -1.40
N LEU A 426 9.19 41.75 -2.15
CA LEU A 426 9.10 42.85 -3.12
C LEU A 426 9.02 44.17 -2.36
N VAL A 427 10.10 44.96 -2.38
CA VAL A 427 10.19 46.23 -1.66
C VAL A 427 9.48 47.32 -2.43
N ASP A 428 9.68 47.40 -3.74
CA ASP A 428 9.11 48.44 -4.58
C ASP A 428 8.95 47.98 -6.03
N HIS A 429 7.99 48.58 -6.71
CA HIS A 429 7.75 48.38 -8.14
C HIS A 429 7.60 49.75 -8.79
N VAL A 430 8.51 50.07 -9.71
CA VAL A 430 8.57 51.36 -10.39
C VAL A 430 8.35 51.15 -11.89
N VAL A 431 7.37 51.85 -12.45
CA VAL A 431 7.14 51.88 -13.90
C VAL A 431 7.71 53.17 -14.46
N ILE A 432 8.67 53.05 -15.38
CA ILE A 432 9.25 54.17 -16.12
C ILE A 432 8.63 54.17 -17.52
N GLU A 433 7.78 55.14 -17.79
CA GLU A 433 7.15 55.32 -19.10
C GLU A 433 8.19 55.73 -20.16
N GLY A 434 8.17 55.08 -21.33
CA GLY A 434 9.06 55.35 -22.45
C GLY A 434 9.79 54.10 -22.96
N GLY A 435 9.47 53.69 -24.19
CA GLY A 435 10.16 52.61 -24.92
C GLY A 435 11.14 53.14 -25.99
N PRO A 436 12.00 52.28 -26.55
CA PRO A 436 13.02 52.66 -27.54
C PRO A 436 12.46 53.24 -28.85
N ASP A 437 11.14 53.18 -29.07
CA ASP A 437 10.45 53.70 -30.26
C ASP A 437 9.92 55.14 -30.11
N ARG A 438 10.19 55.84 -29.00
CA ARG A 438 9.80 57.25 -28.80
C ARG A 438 11.03 58.16 -28.75
N HIS A 439 11.33 58.80 -29.88
CA HIS A 439 12.17 60.01 -29.95
C HIS A 439 11.40 61.25 -29.52
#